data_AF-A0A0T5NTD0-F1
#
_entry.id   AF-A0A0T5NTD0-F1
#
_cell.length_a   1.000
_cell.length_b   1.000
_cell.length_c   1.000
_cell.angle_alpha   90.00
_cell.angle_beta   90.00
_cell.angle_gamma   90.00
#
_symmetry.space_group_name_H-M   'P 1'
#
loop_
_entity.id
_entity.type
_entity.pdbx_description
1 polymer ?
#
loop_
_entity_poly.entity_id
_entity_poly.type
_entity_poly.pdbx_seq_one_letter_code
_entity_poly.pdbx_strand_id
1 'polypeptide(L)' 'MSWTLIILLVLVAAAIAAVAIVGQRKSPGKRGSEPGTGMHVLESDYQSGMGGGNVRRWEIPRDPQAYAKIFAPKDTKK' A
#
# COMPACT_ATOMS: atom_id res chain seq x y z
N MET A 1 -26.84 -27.99 18.25
CA MET A 1 -26.09 -27.33 17.15
C MET A 1 -26.13 -28.27 15.95
N SER A 2 -26.68 -27.88 14.81
CA SER A 2 -26.70 -28.76 13.64
C SER A 2 -25.27 -28.96 13.13
N TRP A 3 -24.94 -30.18 12.70
CA TRP A 3 -23.60 -30.53 12.17
C TRP A 3 -23.19 -29.62 11.00
N THR A 4 -24.18 -29.19 10.21
CA THR A 4 -24.03 -28.23 9.11
C THR A 4 -23.54 -26.86 9.59
N LEU A 5 -24.03 -26.36 10.72
CA LEU A 5 -23.59 -25.10 11.32
C LEU A 5 -22.14 -25.16 11.79
N ILE A 6 -21.73 -26.29 12.36
CA ILE A 6 -20.35 -26.51 12.82
C ILE A 6 -19.40 -26.54 11.62
N ILE A 7 -19.74 -27.28 10.56
CA ILE A 7 -18.94 -27.34 9.33
C ILE A 7 -18.81 -25.95 8.71
N LEU A 8 -19.89 -25.19 8.64
CA LEU A 8 -19.88 -23.85 8.05
C LEU A 8 -19.00 -22.88 8.84
N LEU A 9 -19.05 -22.92 10.17
CA LEU A 9 -18.18 -22.10 11.03
C LEU A 9 -16.70 -22.46 10.85
N VAL A 10 -16.38 -23.75 10.73
CA VAL A 10 -15.00 -24.21 10.48
C VAL A 10 -14.50 -23.72 9.13
N LEU A 11 -15.32 -23.79 8.09
CA LEU A 11 -14.95 -23.30 6.75
C LEU A 11 -14.72 -21.78 6.72
N VAL A 12 -15.58 -21.02 7.39
CA VAL A 12 -15.41 -19.56 7.51
C VAL A 12 -14.14 -19.21 8.27
N ALA A 13 -13.86 -19.88 9.39
CA ALA A 13 -12.64 -19.67 10.16
C ALA A 13 -11.38 -20.01 9.33
N ALA A 14 -11.43 -21.11 8.57
CA ALA A 14 -10.34 -21.51 7.67
C ALA A 14 -10.10 -20.49 6.55
N ALA A 15 -11.17 -19.95 5.95
CA ALA A 15 -11.06 -18.91 4.93
C ALA A 15 -10.44 -17.61 5.48
N ILE A 16 -10.86 -17.17 6.67
CA ILE A 16 -10.28 -16.00 7.35
C ILE A 16 -8.79 -16.24 7.64
N ALA A 17 -8.43 -17.41 8.16
CA ALA A 17 -7.04 -17.76 8.44
C ALA A 17 -6.18 -17.78 7.16
N ALA A 18 -6.70 -18.33 6.06
CA ALA A 18 -5.99 -18.34 4.78
C ALA A 18 -5.72 -16.91 4.27
N VAL A 19 -6.71 -16.03 4.33
CA VAL A 19 -6.56 -14.61 3.94
C VAL A 19 -5.56 -13.89 4.84
N ALA A 20 -5.62 -14.12 6.16
CA ALA A 20 -4.68 -13.51 7.10
C ALA A 20 -3.23 -13.94 6.84
N ILE A 21 -2.99 -15.23 6.56
CA ILE A 21 -1.66 -15.76 6.24
C ILE A 21 -1.12 -15.14 4.95
N VAL A 22 -1.96 -15.04 3.90
CA VAL A 22 -1.56 -14.39 2.63
C VAL A 22 -1.30 -12.90 2.83
N GLY A 23 -2.10 -12.22 3.66
CA GLY A 23 -1.92 -10.80 3.99
C GLY A 23 -0.61 -10.53 4.71
N GLN A 24 -0.25 -11.34 5.70
CA GLN A 24 1.00 -11.19 6.47
C GLN A 24 2.25 -11.40 5.60
N ARG A 25 2.19 -12.27 4.58
CA ARG A 25 3.30 -12.49 3.63
C ARG A 25 3.62 -11.27 2.76
N LYS A 26 2.72 -10.30 2.66
CA LYS A 26 2.98 -9.05 1.91
C LYS A 26 3.84 -8.04 2.68
N SER A 27 4.13 -8.20 3.98
CA SER A 27 4.96 -7.23 4.72
C SER A 27 5.63 -7.73 6.01
N PRO A 28 6.60 -8.65 5.97
CA PRO A 28 7.55 -8.83 7.07
C PRO A 28 8.95 -8.38 6.63
N GLY A 29 9.36 -7.15 6.98
CA GLY A 29 10.78 -6.86 7.21
C GLY A 29 11.41 -5.66 6.50
N LYS A 30 11.05 -5.34 5.25
CA LYS A 30 11.61 -4.15 4.56
C LYS A 30 10.57 -3.05 4.47
N ARG A 31 10.64 -2.08 5.38
CA ARG A 31 9.88 -0.82 5.25
C ARG A 31 10.67 0.13 4.34
N GLY A 32 9.93 0.86 3.50
CA GLY A 32 10.54 1.76 2.52
C GLY A 32 11.12 1.00 1.32
N SER A 33 11.78 1.76 0.46
CA SER A 33 12.36 1.29 -0.80
C SER A 33 13.81 1.72 -0.88
N GLU A 34 14.65 0.89 -1.50
CA GLU A 34 16.07 1.19 -1.65
C GLU A 34 16.26 2.42 -2.57
N PRO A 35 17.18 3.34 -2.21
CA PRO A 35 17.50 4.48 -3.05
C PRO A 35 18.16 4.02 -4.35
N GLY A 36 18.06 4.83 -5.41
CA GLY A 36 18.65 4.49 -6.70
C GLY A 36 18.18 5.40 -7.82
N THR A 37 18.27 4.92 -9.06
CA THR A 37 17.77 5.64 -10.23
C THR A 37 16.31 5.28 -10.52
N GLY A 38 15.60 6.15 -11.26
CA GLY A 38 14.20 5.95 -11.63
C GLY A 38 13.21 6.52 -10.61
N MET A 39 11.97 6.01 -10.64
CA MET A 39 10.83 6.53 -9.85
C MET A 39 10.25 5.48 -8.89
N HIS A 40 9.82 5.93 -7.72
CA HIS A 40 8.84 5.26 -6.88
C HIS A 40 7.44 5.71 -7.32
N VAL A 41 6.58 4.75 -7.63
CA VAL A 41 5.16 5.00 -7.87
C VAL A 41 4.43 4.72 -6.57
N LEU A 42 3.84 5.77 -6.00
CA LEU A 42 3.00 5.68 -4.82
C LEU A 42 1.55 5.78 -5.26
N GLU A 43 0.72 4.87 -4.79
CA GLU A 43 -0.72 4.87 -5.03
C GLU A 43 -1.45 4.89 -3.70
N SER A 44 -2.30 5.91 -3.52
CA SER A 44 -3.25 5.96 -2.42
C SER A 44 -4.62 5.68 -3.00
N ASP A 45 -5.20 4.56 -2.57
CA ASP A 45 -6.60 4.25 -2.81
C ASP A 45 -7.35 4.47 -1.49
N TYR A 46 -8.21 5.49 -1.47
CA TYR A 46 -9.07 5.77 -0.33
C TYR A 46 -10.54 5.57 -0.72
N GLN A 47 -11.26 4.79 0.07
CA GLN A 47 -12.68 4.48 -0.10
C GLN A 47 -13.44 4.76 1.20
N SER A 48 -14.46 5.64 1.16
CA SER A 48 -15.24 6.03 2.36
C SER A 48 -16.55 5.26 2.54
N GLY A 49 -16.85 4.30 1.65
CA GLY A 49 -17.97 3.35 1.80
C GLY A 49 -19.37 3.87 1.43
N MET A 50 -19.61 5.19 1.41
CA MET A 50 -20.89 5.80 1.02
C MET A 50 -20.86 6.46 -0.37
N GLY A 51 -20.11 5.87 -1.32
CA GLY A 51 -20.02 6.38 -2.69
C GLY A 51 -18.97 7.47 -2.92
N GLY A 52 -18.10 7.72 -1.94
CA GLY A 52 -16.94 8.59 -2.07
C GLY A 52 -15.63 7.79 -2.04
N GLY A 53 -14.76 8.05 -3.00
CA GLY A 53 -13.41 7.50 -3.02
C GLY A 53 -12.49 8.34 -3.90
N ASN A 54 -11.20 8.32 -3.62
CA ASN A 54 -10.20 8.94 -4.48
C ASN A 54 -8.99 8.04 -4.61
N VAL A 55 -8.65 7.72 -5.86
CA VAL A 55 -7.38 7.12 -6.21
C VAL A 55 -6.45 8.23 -6.63
N ARG A 56 -5.29 8.29 -5.99
CA ARG A 56 -4.23 9.23 -6.35
C ARG A 56 -2.93 8.49 -6.53
N ARG A 57 -2.24 8.82 -7.63
CA ARG A 57 -0.92 8.30 -7.96
C ARG A 57 0.10 9.43 -7.96
N TRP A 58 1.27 9.17 -7.37
CA TRP A 58 2.42 10.08 -7.39
C TRP A 58 3.65 9.34 -7.87
N GLU A 59 4.52 10.07 -8.56
CA GLU A 59 5.84 9.60 -8.95
C GLU A 59 6.89 10.40 -8.19
N ILE A 60 7.73 9.71 -7.43
CA ILE A 60 8.77 10.32 -6.59
C ILE A 60 10.13 9.77 -7.04
N PRO A 61 11.15 10.61 -7.27
CA PRO A 61 12.49 10.12 -7.59
C PRO A 61 13.02 9.18 -6.51
N ARG A 62 13.65 8.08 -6.93
CA ARG A 62 14.39 7.19 -6.02
C ARG A 62 15.72 7.79 -5.57
N ASP A 63 16.25 8.74 -6.34
CA ASP A 63 17.50 9.42 -6.03
C ASP A 63 17.23 10.50 -4.96
N PRO A 64 17.83 10.41 -3.76
CA PRO A 64 17.62 11.38 -2.69
C PRO A 64 17.96 12.81 -3.11
N GLN A 65 18.97 12.99 -3.97
CA GLN A 65 19.38 14.31 -4.42
C GLN A 65 18.36 14.92 -5.38
N ALA A 66 17.87 14.13 -6.34
CA ALA A 66 16.79 14.54 -7.23
C ALA A 66 15.51 14.87 -6.46
N TYR A 67 15.16 14.07 -5.46
CA TYR A 67 14.02 14.35 -4.58
C TYR A 67 14.19 15.69 -3.83
N ALA A 68 15.35 15.92 -3.19
CA ALA A 68 15.63 17.14 -2.46
C ALA A 68 15.56 18.40 -3.35
N LYS A 69 16.03 18.30 -4.60
CA LYS A 69 15.99 19.41 -5.57
C LYS A 69 14.57 19.88 -5.92
N ILE A 70 13.55 19.05 -5.74
CA ILE A 70 12.14 19.45 -6.00
C ILE A 70 11.71 20.56 -5.03
N PHE A 71 12.25 20.55 -3.80
CA PHE A 71 11.91 21.52 -2.77
C PHE A 71 12.84 22.75 -2.76
N ALA A 72 13.97 22.67 -3.45
CA ALA A 72 14.88 23.79 -3.56
C ALA A 72 14.25 24.87 -4.45
N PRO A 73 14.19 26.14 -3.99
CA PRO A 73 13.75 27.23 -4.84
C PRO A 73 14.63 27.29 -6.08
N LYS A 74 14.02 27.38 -7.26
CA LYS A 74 14.77 27.63 -8.48
C LYS A 74 15.28 29.05 -8.40
N ASP A 75 16.58 29.25 -8.61
CA ASP A 75 17.18 30.56 -8.81
C ASP A 75 16.43 31.25 -9.95
N THR A 76 15.45 32.06 -9.59
CA THR A 76 14.77 32.93 -10.52
C THR A 76 15.70 34.13 -10.61
N LYS A 77 16.64 34.09 -11.56
CA LYS A 77 17.36 35.30 -11.95
C LYS A 77 16.30 36.35 -12.30
N LYS A 78 16.20 37.37 -11.46
CA LYS A 78 15.42 38.58 -11.75
C LYS A 78 16.03 39.31 -12.94
#